data_AF-A0A2V6WI06-F1
#
_entry.id   AF-A0A2V6WI06-F1
#
_cell.length_a   1.000
_cell.length_b   1.000
_cell.length_c   1.000
_cell.angle_alpha   90.00
_cell.angle_beta   90.00
_cell.angle_gamma   90.00
#
_symmetry.space_group_name_H-M   'P 1'
#
loop_
_entity.id
_entity.type
_entity.pdbx_description
1 polymer ?
#
loop_
_entity_poly.entity_id
_entity_poly.type
_entity_poly.pdbx_seq_one_letter_code
_entity_poly.pdbx_strand_id
1 'polypeptide(L)'
;MAAPRAIRVSCRPEFTAPEGQGLLTPDPRVRTLRRVLISYPDVRYILPDRISLEATADPRTLEAVARFLERQQWLVTAVAVE
;
A
#
# COMPACT_ATOMS: atom_id res chain seq x y z
N MET A 1 9.42 5.48 -21.90
CA MET A 1 8.41 5.71 -20.84
C MET A 1 8.88 4.94 -19.62
N ALA A 2 9.09 5.60 -18.47
CA ALA A 2 9.44 4.89 -17.25
C ALA A 2 8.25 3.99 -16.84
N ALA A 3 8.52 2.75 -16.45
CA ALA A 3 7.48 1.85 -16.00
C ALA A 3 6.84 2.41 -14.71
N PRO A 4 5.51 2.32 -14.56
CA PRO A 4 4.86 2.70 -13.31
C PRO A 4 5.42 1.84 -12.17
N ARG A 5 5.77 2.49 -11.06
CA ARG A 5 6.30 1.81 -9.87
C ARG A 5 5.12 1.37 -9.01
N ALA A 6 5.09 0.12 -8.59
CA ALA A 6 4.01 -0.39 -7.76
C ALA A 6 4.54 -1.12 -6.53
N ILE A 7 3.71 -1.15 -5.50
CA ILE A 7 3.93 -1.97 -4.31
C ILE A 7 2.72 -2.87 -4.19
N ARG A 8 2.94 -4.17 -4.31
CA ARG A 8 1.94 -5.20 -4.05
C ARG A 8 1.96 -5.55 -2.57
N VAL A 9 0.78 -5.70 -1.99
CA VAL A 9 0.56 -5.93 -0.56
C VAL A 9 -0.34 -7.14 -0.38
N SER A 10 0.15 -8.15 0.34
CA SER A 10 -0.69 -9.24 0.82
C SER A 10 -1.22 -8.86 2.20
N CYS A 11 -2.54 -8.75 2.33
CA CYS A 11 -3.18 -8.48 3.61
C CYS A 11 -3.52 -9.79 4.34
N ARG A 12 -3.66 -9.71 5.67
CA ARG A 12 -4.14 -10.84 6.47
C ARG A 12 -5.56 -11.26 6.03
N PRO A 13 -5.92 -12.54 6.19
CA PRO A 13 -7.23 -13.07 5.77
C PRO A 13 -8.43 -12.30 6.34
N GLU A 14 -8.30 -11.80 7.57
CA GLU A 14 -9.31 -10.98 8.26
C GLU A 14 -9.65 -9.66 7.53
N PHE A 15 -8.78 -9.21 6.63
CA PHE A 15 -8.99 -8.01 5.81
C PHE A 15 -9.26 -8.30 4.33
N THR A 16 -9.18 -9.56 3.87
CA THR A 16 -9.33 -9.94 2.46
C THR A 16 -10.57 -10.78 2.13
N ALA A 17 -11.30 -11.29 3.13
CA ALA A 17 -12.46 -12.16 2.91
C ALA A 17 -13.71 -11.69 3.67
N PRO A 18 -14.93 -12.01 3.20
CA PRO A 18 -15.41 -11.92 1.81
C PRO A 18 -15.82 -10.48 1.41
N GLU A 19 -15.99 -9.59 2.40
CA GLU A 19 -16.28 -8.15 2.21
C GLU A 19 -15.02 -7.29 2.43
N GLY A 20 -13.91 -7.94 2.83
CA GLY A 20 -12.64 -7.32 3.13
C GLY A 20 -11.96 -6.72 1.90
N GLN A 21 -11.93 -5.39 1.82
CA GLN A 21 -11.33 -4.66 0.70
C GLN A 21 -9.81 -4.41 0.89
N GLY A 22 -9.11 -5.20 1.72
CA GLY A 22 -7.68 -5.05 2.00
C GLY A 22 -7.33 -3.64 2.49
N LEU A 23 -6.46 -2.94 1.76
CA LEU A 23 -6.11 -1.53 2.01
C LEU A 23 -7.29 -0.57 1.94
N LEU A 24 -8.43 -0.98 1.38
CA LEU A 24 -9.64 -0.16 1.28
C LEU A 24 -10.71 -0.48 2.34
N THR A 25 -10.48 -1.48 3.19
CA THR A 25 -11.43 -1.91 4.24
C THR A 25 -11.92 -0.74 5.14
N PRO A 26 -13.16 -0.76 5.63
CA PRO A 26 -13.69 0.30 6.50
C PRO A 26 -13.05 0.37 7.90
N ASP A 27 -12.10 -0.51 8.25
CA ASP A 27 -11.37 -0.46 9.53
C ASP A 27 -10.74 0.94 9.76
N PRO A 28 -10.98 1.59 10.92
CA PRO A 28 -10.43 2.92 11.24
C PRO A 28 -8.91 3.02 11.15
N ARG A 29 -8.17 1.96 11.51
CA ARG A 29 -6.71 1.92 11.42
C ARG A 29 -6.26 1.92 9.97
N VAL A 30 -6.97 1.19 9.10
CA VAL A 30 -6.69 1.18 7.65
C VAL A 30 -7.06 2.52 7.02
N ARG A 31 -8.12 3.19 7.49
CA ARG A 31 -8.42 4.57 7.09
C ARG A 31 -7.28 5.54 7.43
N THR A 32 -6.71 5.44 8.63
CA THR A 32 -5.54 6.25 9.03
C THR A 32 -4.32 5.92 8.19
N LEU A 33 -4.05 4.63 7.95
CA LEU A 33 -2.95 4.19 7.09
C LEU A 33 -3.09 4.76 5.67
N ARG A 34 -4.30 4.69 5.07
CA ARG A 34 -4.58 5.32 3.78
C ARG A 34 -4.30 6.81 3.78
N ARG A 35 -4.69 7.54 4.84
CA ARG A 35 -4.40 8.99 4.97
C ARG A 35 -2.90 9.28 4.97
N VAL A 36 -2.10 8.42 5.60
CA VAL A 36 -0.64 8.52 5.56
C VAL A 36 -0.12 8.21 4.15
N LEU A 37 -0.61 7.15 3.51
CA LEU A 37 -0.19 6.79 2.15
C LEU A 37 -0.50 7.89 1.12
N ILE A 38 -1.68 8.51 1.17
CA ILE A 38 -2.02 9.63 0.25
C ILE A 38 -1.26 10.93 0.57
N SER A 39 -0.55 11.01 1.71
CA SER A 39 0.32 12.15 1.99
C SER A 39 1.66 12.09 1.26
N TYR A 40 2.03 10.91 0.72
CA TYR A 40 3.16 10.80 -0.19
C TYR A 40 2.76 11.35 -1.55
N PRO A 41 3.40 12.42 -2.05
CA PRO A 41 3.02 13.07 -3.30
C PRO A 41 3.16 12.14 -4.51
N ASP A 42 4.04 11.15 -4.40
CA ASP A 42 4.31 10.17 -5.44
C ASP A 42 3.24 9.07 -5.51
N VAL A 43 2.30 8.97 -4.55
CA VAL A 43 1.25 7.95 -4.56
C VAL A 43 0.11 8.40 -5.47
N ARG A 44 -0.15 7.62 -6.53
CA ARG A 44 -1.13 7.93 -7.57
C ARG A 44 -2.50 7.34 -7.27
N TYR A 45 -2.57 6.05 -6.97
CA TYR A 45 -3.82 5.38 -6.58
C TYR A 45 -3.56 4.16 -5.70
N ILE A 46 -4.55 3.84 -4.86
CA ILE A 46 -4.52 2.71 -3.93
C ILE A 46 -5.67 1.77 -4.31
N LEU A 47 -5.31 0.51 -4.54
CA LEU A 47 -6.19 -0.64 -4.74
C LEU A 47 -6.17 -1.52 -3.47
N PRO A 48 -7.09 -2.49 -3.33
CA PRO A 48 -7.15 -3.38 -2.17
C PRO A 48 -5.82 -4.08 -1.80
N ASP A 49 -5.03 -4.45 -2.81
CA ASP A 49 -3.80 -5.23 -2.67
C ASP A 49 -2.58 -4.56 -3.35
N ARG A 50 -2.73 -3.30 -3.80
CA ARG A 50 -1.69 -2.62 -4.57
C ARG A 50 -1.68 -1.12 -4.35
N ILE A 51 -0.50 -0.53 -4.26
CA ILE A 51 -0.27 0.91 -4.25
C ILE A 51 0.53 1.25 -5.50
N SER A 52 0.01 2.16 -6.32
CA SER A 52 0.72 2.63 -7.52
C SER A 52 1.30 4.00 -7.28
N LEU A 53 2.56 4.17 -7.65
CA LEU A 53 3.31 5.41 -7.54
C LEU A 53 3.60 5.98 -8.94
N GLU A 54 3.91 7.27 -8.97
CA GLU A 54 4.39 7.92 -10.18
C GLU A 54 5.66 7.26 -10.70
N ALA A 55 5.81 7.18 -12.02
CA ALA A 55 6.97 6.55 -12.64
C ALA A 55 8.29 7.29 -12.32
N THR A 56 8.17 8.58 -11.99
CA THR A 56 9.27 9.47 -11.57
C THR A 56 9.57 9.39 -10.06
N ALA A 57 8.82 8.59 -9.29
CA ALA A 57 9.02 8.48 -7.85
C ALA A 57 10.44 8.02 -7.51
N ASP A 58 11.05 8.65 -6.51
CA ASP A 58 12.38 8.27 -6.03
C ASP A 58 12.36 6.81 -5.53
N PRO A 59 13.31 5.95 -5.93
CA PRO A 59 13.52 4.63 -5.33
C PRO A 59 13.48 4.63 -3.80
N ARG A 60 14.00 5.67 -3.16
CA ARG A 60 13.98 5.81 -1.69
C ARG A 60 12.56 5.99 -1.15
N THR A 61 11.69 6.69 -1.86
CA THR A 61 10.27 6.81 -1.49
C THR A 61 9.59 5.44 -1.57
N LEU A 62 9.86 4.69 -2.63
CA LEU A 62 9.30 3.34 -2.82
C LEU A 62 9.72 2.40 -1.69
N GLU A 63 11.01 2.39 -1.35
CA GLU A 63 11.54 1.63 -0.23
C GLU A 63 10.95 2.10 1.11
N ALA A 64 10.83 3.41 1.35
CA ALA A 64 10.26 3.94 2.57
C ALA A 64 8.79 3.53 2.76
N VAL A 65 7.99 3.59 1.69
CA VAL A 65 6.59 3.13 1.71
C VAL A 65 6.52 1.62 1.92
N ALA A 66 7.36 0.83 1.24
CA ALA A 66 7.42 -0.62 1.44
C ALA A 66 7.78 -0.97 2.90
N ARG A 67 8.82 -0.35 3.45
CA ARG A 67 9.23 -0.51 4.86
C ARG A 67 8.15 -0.06 5.84
N PHE A 68 7.45 1.02 5.53
CA PHE A 68 6.33 1.48 6.35
C PHE A 68 5.21 0.44 6.39
N LEU A 69 4.85 -0.16 5.24
CA LEU A 69 3.86 -1.22 5.13
C LEU A 69 4.29 -2.49 5.84
N GLU A 70 5.54 -2.93 5.67
CA GLU A 70 6.11 -4.10 6.37
C GLU A 70 5.98 -3.99 7.91
N ARG A 71 6.08 -2.77 8.46
CA ARG A 71 5.89 -2.53 9.90
C ARG A 71 4.43 -2.70 10.34
N GLN A 72 3.46 -2.65 9.42
CA GLN A 72 2.04 -2.84 9.69
C GLN A 72 1.69 -4.33 9.70
N GLN A 73 2.41 -5.13 10.48
CA GLN A 73 2.22 -6.59 10.56
C GLN A 73 0.84 -7.02 11.05
N TRP A 74 0.08 -6.08 11.64
CA TRP A 74 -1.31 -6.26 12.01
C TRP A 74 -2.25 -6.28 10.79
N LEU A 75 -1.83 -5.72 9.65
CA LEU A 75 -2.60 -5.65 8.40
C LEU A 75 -1.98 -6.51 7.29
N VAL A 76 -0.67 -6.42 7.11
CA VAL A 76 0.04 -7.04 5.98
C VAL A 76 0.79 -8.29 6.41
N THR A 77 0.84 -9.28 5.51
CA THR A 77 1.63 -10.50 5.63
C THR A 77 2.85 -10.48 4.71
N ALA A 78 2.78 -9.79 3.57
CA ALA A 78 3.89 -9.63 2.65
C ALA A 78 3.78 -8.32 1.86
N VAL A 79 4.94 -7.81 1.42
CA VAL A 79 5.07 -6.62 0.58
C VAL A 79 6.06 -6.94 -0.53
N ALA A 80 5.74 -6.59 -1.77
CA ALA A 80 6.61 -6.77 -2.93
C ALA A 80 6.64 -5.49 -3.76
N VAL A 81 7.83 -5.07 -4.18
CA VAL A 81 8.03 -3.92 -5.05
C VAL A 81 8.06 -4.40 -6.51
N GLU A 82 7.26 -3.78 -7.37
CA GLU A 82 7.07 -4.09 -8.80
C GLU A 82 7.48 -2.89 -9.68
#